data_AF-A0A936DI89-F1
#
_entry.id   AF-A0A936DI89-F1
#
_cell.length_a   1.000
_cell.length_b   1.000
_cell.length_c   1.000
_cell.angle_alpha   90.00
_cell.angle_beta   90.00
_cell.angle_gamma   90.00
#
_symmetry.space_group_name_H-M   'P 1'
#
loop_
_entity.id
_entity.type
_entity.pdbx_description
1 polymer ?
#
loop_
_entity_poly.entity_id
_entity_poly.type
_entity_poly.pdbx_seq_one_letter_code
_entity_poly.pdbx_strand_id
1 'polypeptide(L)' 'MKPTEARVTLGIGGSLGHDSNAAVIIDGQLIAASQEERYTRRKHDGRFPEHAGKGLPAIAGLGV' A
#
# COMPACT_ATOMS: atom_id res chain seq x y z
N MET A 1 -8.32 -20.14 23.84
CA MET A 1 -7.80 -20.01 22.46
C MET A 1 -8.28 -18.65 21.97
N LYS A 2 -7.38 -17.65 21.86
CA LYS A 2 -7.78 -16.34 21.33
C LYS A 2 -8.16 -16.54 19.85
N PRO A 3 -9.21 -15.87 19.33
CA PRO A 3 -9.47 -15.91 17.91
C PRO A 3 -8.21 -15.42 17.20
N THR A 4 -7.72 -16.20 16.23
CA THR A 4 -6.58 -15.83 15.41
C THR A 4 -7.07 -14.78 14.42
N GLU A 5 -7.26 -13.54 14.88
CA GLU A 5 -7.57 -12.43 14.00
C GLU A 5 -6.36 -12.19 13.10
N ALA A 6 -6.57 -12.27 11.78
CA ALA A 6 -5.54 -11.96 10.80
C ALA A 6 -5.11 -10.50 10.98
N ARG A 7 -3.83 -10.26 11.18
CA ARG A 7 -3.29 -8.93 11.41
C ARG A 7 -2.96 -8.28 10.07
N VAL A 8 -3.75 -7.28 9.69
CA VAL A 8 -3.52 -6.47 8.50
C VAL A 8 -2.70 -5.23 8.85
N THR A 9 -1.62 -4.97 8.12
CA THR A 9 -0.74 -3.81 8.26
C THR A 9 -0.67 -3.06 6.94
N LEU A 10 -0.90 -1.74 6.97
CA LEU A 10 -0.72 -0.85 5.82
C LEU A 10 0.64 -0.16 5.94
N GLY A 11 1.56 -0.48 5.02
CA GLY A 11 2.84 0.20 4.87
C GLY A 11 2.69 1.42 3.95
N ILE A 12 3.25 2.55 4.38
CA ILE A 12 3.33 3.79 3.60
C ILE A 12 4.81 4.14 3.45
N GLY A 13 5.27 4.31 2.21
CA GLY A 13 6.64 4.66 1.88
C GLY A 13 6.67 5.87 0.94
N GLY A 14 7.67 6.73 1.09
CA GLY A 14 7.75 7.98 0.33
C GLY A 14 8.32 9.07 1.23
N SER A 15 9.64 9.16 1.29
CA SER A 15 10.35 10.21 2.01
C SER A 15 11.46 10.76 1.13
N LEU A 16 11.54 12.09 1.06
CA LEU A 16 12.62 12.89 0.45
C LEU A 16 12.85 12.69 -1.06
N GLY A 17 11.82 12.95 -1.89
CA GLY A 17 12.01 13.16 -3.34
C GLY A 17 12.07 11.89 -4.21
N HIS A 18 11.74 10.73 -3.65
CA HIS A 18 11.56 9.47 -4.37
C HIS A 18 10.07 9.15 -4.56
N ASP A 19 9.76 8.20 -5.45
CA ASP A 19 8.40 7.73 -5.70
C ASP A 19 7.72 7.21 -4.43
N SER A 20 6.60 7.84 -4.09
CA SER A 20 5.76 7.37 -3.00
C SER A 20 5.05 6.07 -3.37
N ASN A 21 4.82 5.24 -2.37
CA ASN A 21 4.32 3.88 -2.51
C ASN A 21 3.55 3.43 -1.27
N ALA A 22 2.75 2.40 -1.43
CA ALA A 22 2.02 1.78 -0.34
C ALA A 22 2.04 0.25 -0.48
N ALA A 23 1.83 -0.46 0.64
CA ALA A 23 1.81 -1.91 0.68
C ALA A 23 0.82 -2.46 1.72
N VAL A 24 0.17 -3.58 1.43
CA VAL A 24 -0.67 -4.34 2.36
C VAL A 24 0.06 -5.60 2.77
N ILE A 25 0.18 -5.81 4.08
CA ILE A 25 0.83 -6.96 4.70
C ILE A 25 -0.20 -7.66 5.58
N ILE A 26 -0.35 -8.98 5.44
CA ILE A 26 -1.22 -9.80 6.29
C ILE A 26 -0.35 -10.84 6.98
N ASP A 27 -0.37 -10.86 8.30
CA ASP A 27 0.39 -11.81 9.14
C ASP A 27 1.89 -11.91 8.77
N GLY A 28 2.47 -10.75 8.43
CA GLY A 28 3.88 -10.63 8.05
C GLY A 28 4.19 -10.95 6.58
N GLN A 29 3.19 -11.33 5.78
CA GLN A 29 3.35 -11.59 4.35
C GLN A 29 2.90 -10.38 3.52
N LEU A 30 3.73 -9.95 2.56
CA LEU A 30 3.38 -8.92 1.59
C LEU A 30 2.31 -9.47 0.63
N ILE A 31 1.13 -8.86 0.62
CA ILE A 31 0.01 -9.28 -0.25
C ILE A 31 -0.07 -8.41 -1.49
N ALA A 32 0.06 -7.10 -1.34
CA ALA A 32 -0.01 -6.16 -2.44
C ALA A 32 0.91 -4.97 -2.20
N ALA A 33 1.48 -4.40 -3.26
CA ALA A 33 2.26 -3.17 -3.22
C ALA A 33 1.99 -2.36 -4.49
N SER A 34 1.98 -1.03 -4.38
CA SER A 34 1.76 -0.15 -5.52
C SER A 34 2.53 1.16 -5.39
N GLN A 35 2.86 1.77 -6.53
CA GLN A 35 3.61 3.02 -6.63
C GLN A 35 2.71 4.14 -7.16
N GLU A 36 2.81 5.33 -6.55
CA GLU A 36 1.94 6.47 -6.83
C GLU A 36 2.11 6.98 -8.27
N GLU A 37 3.33 6.99 -8.80
CA GLU A 37 3.62 7.44 -10.17
C GLU A 37 2.85 6.67 -11.26
N ARG A 38 2.46 5.42 -10.99
CA ARG A 38 1.70 4.60 -11.94
C ARG A 38 0.29 5.14 -12.15
N TYR A 39 -0.26 5.80 -11.13
CA TYR A 39 -1.59 6.42 -11.16
C TYR A 39 -1.51 7.87 -11.60
N THR A 40 -0.58 8.64 -11.03
CA THR A 40 -0.48 10.08 -11.33
C THR A 40 0.18 10.36 -12.67
N ARG A 41 0.89 9.36 -13.23
CA ARG A 41 1.69 9.46 -14.45
C ARG A 41 2.77 10.55 -14.37
N ARG A 42 3.14 10.93 -13.15
CA ARG A 42 4.23 11.85 -12.84
C ARG A 42 5.39 11.01 -12.32
N LYS A 43 6.49 11.00 -13.05
CA LYS A 43 7.69 10.27 -12.65
C LYS A 43 8.25 10.87 -11.36
N HIS A 44 8.68 10.02 -10.41
CA HIS A 44 9.22 10.45 -9.12
C HIS A 44 8.19 11.24 -8.29
N ASP A 45 6.95 10.76 -8.24
CA ASP A 45 5.89 11.42 -7.48
C ASP A 45 6.08 11.24 -5.98
N GLY A 46 6.78 12.20 -5.37
CA GLY A 46 7.06 12.25 -3.95
C GLY A 46 5.90 12.74 -3.08
N ARG A 47 4.70 12.95 -3.65
CA ARG A 47 3.50 13.31 -2.87
C ARG A 47 2.97 12.09 -2.13
N PHE A 48 2.22 12.31 -1.05
CA PHE A 48 1.60 11.24 -0.28
C PHE A 48 0.88 10.21 -1.19
N PRO A 49 1.04 8.89 -0.95
CA PRO A 49 0.57 7.84 -1.86
C PRO A 49 -0.94 7.59 -1.73
N GLU A 50 -1.74 8.57 -2.12
CA GLU A 50 -3.20 8.51 -2.03
C GLU A 50 -3.79 7.45 -2.96
N HIS A 51 -3.34 7.40 -4.21
CA HIS A 51 -3.89 6.49 -5.21
C HIS A 51 -3.36 5.08 -5.00
N ALA A 52 -2.06 4.94 -4.72
CA ALA A 52 -1.46 3.67 -4.39
C ALA A 52 -2.10 3.06 -3.14
N GLY A 53 -2.34 3.84 -2.08
CA GLY A 53 -3.03 3.39 -0.87
C GLY A 53 -4.46 2.90 -1.15
N LYS A 54 -5.25 3.68 -1.91
CA LYS A 54 -6.65 3.35 -2.23
C LYS A 54 -6.81 2.12 -3.11
N GLY A 55 -5.87 1.86 -4.02
CA GLY A 55 -5.94 0.71 -4.93
C GLY A 55 -5.60 -0.63 -4.27
N LEU A 56 -4.86 -0.62 -3.17
CA LEU A 56 -4.30 -1.83 -2.58
C LEU A 56 -5.30 -2.82 -1.99
N PRO A 57 -6.38 -2.41 -1.29
CA PRO A 57 -7.33 -3.37 -0.75
C PRO A 57 -7.98 -4.21 -1.86
N ALA A 58 -8.33 -3.59 -2.99
CA ALA A 58 -8.86 -4.31 -4.14
C ALA A 58 -7.84 -5.30 -4.73
N ILE A 59 -6.56 -4.92 -4.84
CA ILE A 59 -5.49 -5.82 -5.31
C ILE A 59 -5.27 -6.97 -4.31
N ALA A 60 -5.38 -6.69 -3.01
CA ALA A 60 -5.21 -7.67 -1.94
C ALA A 60 -6.43 -8.57 -1.72
N GLY A 61 -7.53 -8.37 -2.46
CA GLY A 61 -8.78 -9.11 -2.27
C GLY A 61 -9.48 -8.81 -0.94
N LEU A 62 -9.18 -7.66 -0.33
CA LEU A 62 -9.82 -7.18 0.89
C LEU A 62 -11.09 -6.41 0.55
N GLY A 63 -12.23 -6.86 1.08
CA GLY A 63 -13.49 -6.11 1.02
C GLY A 63 -13.54 -5.09 2.15
N VAL A 64 -13.14 -3.85 1.87
CA VAL A 64 -13.18 -2.70 2.79
C VAL A 64 -13.79 -1.47 2.12
#